data_AF-A0A421FPV9-F1
#
_entry.id   AF-A0A421FPV9-F1
#
_cell.length_a   1.000
_cell.length_b   1.000
_cell.length_c   1.000
_cell.angle_alpha   90.00
_cell.angle_beta   90.00
_cell.angle_gamma   90.00
#
_symmetry.space_group_name_H-M   'P 1'
#
loop_
_entity.id
_entity.type
_entity.pdbx_description
1 polymer ?
#
loop_
_entity_poly.entity_id
_entity_poly.type
_entity_poly.pdbx_seq_one_letter_code
_entity_poly.pdbx_strand_id
1 'polypeptide(L)'
;MIMLLRHLLLLLVPLVPLATAQHCTHFSQDELLSRLESHVGECLGNDLSPSALSTLTENFVANDFDRRQPLALVLFSNSSDLLHSLSGAVASALFGTTRSPHTVQRVDFQALLEPPRASNYDMKRTLRSALATPLSACPQRNLFVLDNVQALDEASLPVLDVFLDPLNGKRAQFQQ
;
A
#
# COMPACT_ATOMS: atom_id res chain seq x y z
N MET A 1 48.64 7.33 -11.24
CA MET A 1 47.64 7.21 -10.14
C MET A 1 46.29 7.88 -10.45
N ILE A 2 46.26 9.05 -11.09
CA ILE A 2 45.00 9.79 -11.38
C ILE A 2 44.07 9.07 -12.38
N MET A 3 44.60 8.33 -13.36
CA MET A 3 43.76 7.63 -14.35
C MET A 3 43.03 6.39 -13.82
N LEU A 4 43.59 5.69 -12.83
CA LEU A 4 42.96 4.52 -12.20
C LEU A 4 41.73 4.92 -11.36
N LEU A 5 41.83 6.04 -10.64
CA LEU A 5 40.74 6.58 -9.82
C LEU A 5 39.55 7.04 -10.69
N ARG A 6 39.83 7.59 -11.87
CA ARG A 6 38.82 8.04 -12.83
C ARG A 6 38.05 6.88 -13.47
N HIS A 7 38.73 5.76 -13.74
CA HIS A 7 38.09 4.54 -14.23
C HIS A 7 37.27 3.84 -13.13
N LEU A 8 37.74 3.86 -11.88
CA LEU A 8 36.97 3.35 -10.74
C LEU A 8 35.68 4.16 -10.53
N LEU A 9 35.74 5.49 -10.64
CA LEU A 9 34.58 6.37 -10.52
C LEU A 9 33.54 6.11 -11.64
N LEU A 10 33.99 5.93 -12.89
CA LEU A 10 33.11 5.65 -14.03
C LEU A 10 32.43 4.27 -13.94
N LEU A 11 33.04 3.29 -13.27
CA LEU A 11 32.44 1.98 -12.98
C LEU A 11 31.44 2.02 -11.81
N LEU A 12 31.58 2.97 -10.88
CA LEU A 12 30.66 3.14 -9.73
C LEU A 12 29.35 3.85 -10.10
N VAL A 13 29.36 4.76 -11.08
CA VAL A 13 28.16 5.48 -11.54
C VAL A 13 27.03 4.55 -12.04
N PRO A 14 27.28 3.47 -12.83
CA PRO A 14 26.22 2.56 -13.25
C PRO A 14 25.77 1.56 -12.18
N LEU A 15 26.45 1.44 -11.03
CA LEU A 15 26.04 0.54 -9.94
C LEU A 15 24.98 1.15 -9.02
N VAL A 16 24.91 2.48 -8.94
CA VAL A 16 23.89 3.19 -8.15
C VAL A 16 22.44 2.84 -8.57
N PRO A 17 22.06 2.80 -9.87
CA PRO A 17 20.69 2.47 -10.26
C PRO A 17 20.29 1.00 -9.96
N LEU A 18 21.25 0.06 -9.87
CA LEU A 18 20.92 -1.34 -9.54
C LEU A 18 20.53 -1.53 -8.08
N ALA A 19 21.15 -0.79 -7.15
CA ALA A 19 20.79 -0.86 -5.73
C ALA A 19 19.40 -0.26 -5.46
N THR A 20 19.01 0.79 -6.19
CA THR A 20 17.67 1.37 -6.09
C THR A 20 16.60 0.52 -6.75
N ALA A 21 16.94 -0.24 -7.81
CA ALA A 21 15.98 -1.09 -8.52
C ALA A 21 15.43 -2.25 -7.66
N GLN A 22 16.22 -2.76 -6.71
CA GLN A 22 15.79 -3.87 -5.82
C GLN A 22 14.70 -3.45 -4.83
N HIS A 23 14.55 -2.18 -4.52
CA HIS A 23 13.62 -1.72 -3.48
C HIS A 23 12.16 -1.63 -3.96
N CYS A 24 11.92 -1.74 -5.27
CA CYS A 24 10.60 -1.59 -5.89
C CYS A 24 10.18 -2.79 -6.76
N THR A 25 10.88 -3.93 -6.63
CA THR A 25 10.50 -5.15 -7.35
C THR A 25 9.14 -5.63 -6.87
N HIS A 26 8.31 -6.02 -7.82
CA HIS A 26 6.98 -6.53 -7.59
C HIS A 26 6.66 -7.63 -8.60
N PHE A 27 5.70 -8.48 -8.24
CA PHE A 27 5.20 -9.52 -9.13
C PHE A 27 4.07 -8.98 -10.00
N SER A 28 3.98 -9.45 -11.23
CA SER A 28 2.93 -9.08 -12.19
C SER A 28 2.24 -10.32 -12.75
N GLN A 29 1.04 -10.12 -13.29
CA GLN A 29 0.29 -11.15 -14.04
C GLN A 29 0.21 -12.49 -13.29
N ASP A 30 0.50 -13.61 -13.95
CA ASP A 30 0.30 -14.96 -13.44
C ASP A 30 1.03 -15.24 -12.12
N GLU A 31 2.23 -14.67 -11.95
CA GLU A 31 2.99 -14.82 -10.70
C GLU A 31 2.30 -14.09 -9.55
N LEU A 32 1.76 -12.89 -9.78
CA LEU A 32 0.97 -12.18 -8.78
C LEU A 32 -0.28 -12.98 -8.39
N LEU A 33 -1.00 -13.54 -9.35
CA LEU A 33 -2.24 -14.28 -9.10
C LEU A 33 -1.97 -15.56 -8.31
N SER A 34 -0.98 -16.36 -8.74
CA SER A 34 -0.54 -17.56 -8.02
C SER A 34 -0.13 -17.26 -6.58
N ARG A 35 0.60 -16.15 -6.37
CA ARG A 35 1.01 -15.73 -5.03
C ARG A 35 -0.17 -15.24 -4.20
N LEU A 36 -1.12 -14.50 -4.77
CA LEU A 36 -2.33 -14.07 -4.07
C LEU A 36 -3.15 -15.28 -3.60
N GLU A 37 -3.36 -16.26 -4.48
CA GLU A 37 -4.09 -17.48 -4.15
C GLU A 37 -3.41 -18.28 -3.03
N SER A 38 -2.10 -18.49 -3.11
CA SER A 38 -1.35 -19.19 -2.06
C SER A 38 -1.34 -18.42 -0.74
N HIS A 39 -0.95 -17.14 -0.73
CA HIS A 39 -0.74 -16.41 0.53
C HIS A 39 -2.05 -16.04 1.22
N VAL A 40 -3.08 -15.63 0.46
CA VAL A 40 -4.41 -15.35 1.03
C VAL A 40 -5.11 -16.65 1.40
N GLY A 41 -4.97 -17.69 0.57
CA GLY A 41 -5.46 -19.04 0.87
C GLY A 41 -4.90 -19.61 2.16
N GLU A 42 -3.58 -19.53 2.35
CA GLU A 42 -2.92 -19.97 3.59
C GLU A 42 -3.34 -19.13 4.80
N CYS A 43 -3.52 -17.81 4.63
CA CYS A 43 -3.90 -16.91 5.71
C CYS A 43 -5.32 -17.16 6.21
N LEU A 44 -6.28 -17.36 5.31
CA LEU A 44 -7.70 -17.50 5.64
C LEU A 44 -8.12 -18.97 5.80
N GLY A 45 -7.32 -19.90 5.28
CA GLY A 45 -7.55 -21.34 5.39
C GLY A 45 -8.96 -21.72 4.95
N ASN A 46 -9.66 -22.45 5.82
CA ASN A 46 -11.00 -22.96 5.54
C ASN A 46 -12.09 -21.87 5.51
N ASP A 47 -11.81 -20.68 6.02
CA ASP A 47 -12.77 -19.56 6.06
C ASP A 47 -12.81 -18.80 4.72
N LEU A 48 -11.91 -19.11 3.79
CA LEU A 48 -11.87 -18.47 2.48
C LEU A 48 -12.95 -19.01 1.55
N SER A 49 -13.90 -18.14 1.19
CA SER A 49 -14.82 -18.43 0.09
C SER A 49 -14.07 -18.45 -1.25
N PRO A 50 -14.22 -19.50 -2.07
CA PRO A 50 -13.66 -19.54 -3.42
C PRO A 50 -14.11 -18.35 -4.29
N SER A 51 -15.36 -17.90 -4.11
CA SER A 51 -15.87 -16.74 -4.86
C SER A 51 -15.21 -15.43 -4.41
N ALA A 52 -14.92 -15.27 -3.12
CA ALA A 52 -14.23 -14.08 -2.62
C ALA A 52 -12.79 -14.02 -3.13
N LEU A 53 -12.10 -15.16 -3.20
CA LEU A 53 -10.77 -15.24 -3.79
C LEU A 53 -10.79 -14.91 -5.30
N SER A 54 -11.74 -15.47 -6.06
CA SER A 54 -11.91 -15.16 -7.49
C SER A 54 -12.18 -13.67 -7.72
N THR A 55 -13.09 -13.07 -6.95
CA THR A 55 -13.36 -11.63 -7.05
C THR A 55 -12.12 -10.80 -6.69
N LEU A 56 -11.33 -11.22 -5.69
CA LEU A 56 -10.09 -10.54 -5.34
C LEU A 56 -9.10 -10.58 -6.50
N THR A 57 -8.84 -11.76 -7.07
CA THR A 57 -7.88 -11.94 -8.17
C THR A 57 -8.32 -11.19 -9.43
N GLU A 58 -9.60 -11.26 -9.79
CA GLU A 58 -10.19 -10.50 -10.91
C GLU A 58 -9.99 -8.99 -10.76
N ASN A 59 -10.17 -8.45 -9.55
CA ASN A 59 -9.96 -7.03 -9.29
C ASN A 59 -8.48 -6.63 -9.43
N PHE A 60 -7.54 -7.51 -9.03
CA PHE A 60 -6.11 -7.28 -9.27
C PHE A 60 -5.76 -7.34 -10.75
N VAL A 61 -6.35 -8.26 -11.53
CA VAL A 61 -6.18 -8.32 -12.99
C VAL A 61 -6.70 -7.04 -13.65
N ALA A 62 -7.93 -6.63 -13.31
CA ALA A 62 -8.54 -5.43 -13.86
C ALA A 62 -7.72 -4.18 -13.54
N ASN A 63 -7.19 -4.08 -12.32
CA ASN A 63 -6.33 -2.95 -11.93
C ASN A 63 -4.97 -2.97 -12.63
N ASP A 64 -4.36 -4.14 -12.84
CA ASP A 64 -3.07 -4.23 -13.54
C ASP A 64 -3.21 -3.82 -15.01
N PHE A 65 -4.36 -4.11 -15.62
CA PHE A 65 -4.70 -3.71 -16.99
C PHE A 65 -5.07 -2.21 -17.11
N ASP A 66 -5.89 -1.68 -16.20
CA ASP A 66 -6.31 -0.28 -16.18
C ASP A 66 -5.97 0.40 -14.84
N ARG A 67 -4.78 1.02 -14.79
CA ARG A 67 -4.23 1.69 -13.60
C ARG A 67 -4.71 3.14 -13.42
N ARG A 68 -5.82 3.54 -14.04
CA ARG A 68 -6.37 4.91 -13.90
C ARG A 68 -6.88 5.21 -12.49
N GLN A 69 -7.23 4.18 -11.72
CA GLN A 69 -7.66 4.29 -10.34
C GLN A 69 -6.90 3.27 -9.48
N PRO A 70 -6.58 3.58 -8.21
CA PRO A 70 -6.01 2.60 -7.30
C PRO A 70 -7.07 1.55 -6.93
N LEU A 71 -6.63 0.31 -6.76
CA LEU A 71 -7.45 -0.74 -6.19
C LEU A 71 -7.58 -0.51 -4.68
N ALA A 72 -8.82 -0.33 -4.21
CA ALA A 72 -9.13 -0.21 -2.79
C ALA A 72 -9.83 -1.48 -2.29
N LEU A 73 -9.37 -2.00 -1.15
CA LEU A 73 -9.96 -3.15 -0.47
C LEU A 73 -10.33 -2.71 0.95
N VAL A 74 -11.55 -3.05 1.38
CA VAL A 74 -12.02 -2.82 2.74
C VAL A 74 -12.22 -4.17 3.41
N LEU A 75 -11.57 -4.36 4.55
CA LEU A 75 -11.56 -5.63 5.29
C LEU A 75 -12.20 -5.41 6.65
N PHE A 76 -13.11 -6.31 7.02
CA PHE A 76 -13.79 -6.30 8.31
C PHE A 76 -13.52 -7.62 9.04
N SER A 77 -13.17 -7.52 10.31
CA SER A 77 -12.97 -8.67 11.19
C SER A 77 -13.15 -8.24 12.64
N ASN A 78 -13.48 -9.19 13.50
CA ASN A 78 -13.42 -9.02 14.96
C ASN A 78 -12.01 -9.30 15.52
N SER A 79 -11.05 -9.67 14.68
CA SER A 79 -9.67 -9.96 15.04
C SER A 79 -8.70 -9.03 14.30
N SER A 80 -8.04 -8.15 15.05
CA SER A 80 -6.98 -7.27 14.53
C SER A 80 -5.79 -8.06 14.02
N ASP A 81 -5.46 -9.19 14.67
CA ASP A 81 -4.37 -10.07 14.24
C ASP A 81 -4.65 -10.69 12.88
N LEU A 82 -5.91 -11.06 12.61
CA LEU A 82 -6.32 -11.58 11.31
C LEU A 82 -6.24 -10.49 10.23
N LEU A 83 -6.69 -9.26 10.53
CA LEU A 83 -6.55 -8.13 9.59
C LEU A 83 -5.09 -7.80 9.30
N HIS A 84 -4.24 -7.83 10.34
CA HIS A 84 -2.80 -7.64 10.19
C HIS A 84 -2.19 -8.74 9.32
N SER A 85 -2.51 -10.00 9.61
CA SER A 85 -2.03 -11.16 8.86
C SER A 85 -2.47 -11.12 7.39
N LEU A 86 -3.74 -10.78 7.13
CA LEU A 86 -4.27 -10.68 5.77
C LEU A 86 -3.62 -9.52 4.99
N SER A 87 -3.44 -8.36 5.62
CA SER A 87 -2.67 -7.26 5.01
C SER A 87 -1.22 -7.68 4.71
N GLY A 88 -0.62 -8.47 5.59
CA GLY A 88 0.71 -9.05 5.41
C GLY A 88 0.77 -10.08 4.29
N ALA A 89 -0.25 -10.92 4.13
CA ALA A 89 -0.37 -11.89 3.05
C ALA A 89 -0.46 -11.20 1.69
N VAL A 90 -1.31 -10.17 1.57
CA VAL A 90 -1.39 -9.34 0.35
C VAL A 90 -0.06 -8.66 0.05
N ALA A 91 0.59 -8.06 1.06
CA ALA A 91 1.91 -7.45 0.89
C ALA A 91 2.97 -8.47 0.43
N SER A 92 2.97 -9.68 1.00
CA SER A 92 3.87 -10.77 0.61
C SER A 92 3.59 -11.24 -0.82
N ALA A 93 2.32 -11.29 -1.23
CA ALA A 93 1.96 -11.65 -2.59
C ALA A 93 2.49 -10.62 -3.60
N LEU A 94 2.37 -9.33 -3.28
CA LEU A 94 2.78 -8.22 -4.15
C LEU A 94 4.30 -8.04 -4.27
N PHE A 95 5.03 -8.16 -3.15
CA PHE A 95 6.43 -7.73 -3.06
C PHE A 95 7.37 -8.80 -2.49
N GLY A 96 6.86 -9.93 -1.98
CA GLY A 96 7.70 -11.00 -1.43
C GLY A 96 8.70 -10.52 -0.38
N THR A 97 9.98 -10.83 -0.59
CA THR A 97 11.08 -10.44 0.30
C THR A 97 11.57 -9.01 0.07
N THR A 98 11.12 -8.33 -0.98
CA THR A 98 11.55 -6.96 -1.31
C THR A 98 10.64 -5.89 -0.73
N ARG A 99 9.77 -6.28 0.21
CA ARG A 99 8.98 -5.35 1.02
C ARG A 99 9.89 -4.37 1.73
N SER A 100 9.60 -3.10 1.55
CA SER A 100 10.25 -1.99 2.25
C SER A 100 9.21 -0.95 2.65
N PRO A 101 9.58 0.02 3.51
CA PRO A 101 8.75 1.20 3.77
C PRO A 101 8.41 2.00 2.50
N HIS A 102 9.14 1.79 1.40
CA HIS A 102 8.90 2.45 0.13
C HIS A 102 7.87 1.73 -0.76
N THR A 103 7.56 0.46 -0.48
CA THR A 103 6.55 -0.32 -1.22
C THR A 103 5.28 -0.57 -0.41
N VAL A 104 5.41 -0.65 0.92
CA VAL A 104 4.31 -0.91 1.84
C VAL A 104 4.35 0.14 2.94
N GLN A 105 3.33 0.98 2.99
CA GLN A 105 3.18 1.99 4.03
C GLN A 105 1.94 1.69 4.86
N ARG A 106 2.11 1.73 6.18
CA ARG A 106 1.04 1.54 7.15
C ARG A 106 0.72 2.88 7.82
N VAL A 107 -0.56 3.12 8.04
CA VAL A 107 -1.08 4.27 8.78
C VAL A 107 -2.12 3.75 9.74
N ASP A 108 -1.92 4.00 11.03
CA ASP A 108 -2.88 3.71 12.07
C ASP A 108 -3.60 5.00 12.47
N PHE A 109 -4.91 5.07 12.20
CA PHE A 109 -5.71 6.24 12.54
C PHE A 109 -5.87 6.43 14.04
N GLN A 110 -5.86 5.36 14.83
CA GLN A 110 -5.90 5.48 16.29
C GLN A 110 -4.63 6.15 16.80
N ALA A 111 -3.46 5.71 16.33
CA ALA A 111 -2.17 6.33 16.68
C ALA A 111 -2.09 7.79 16.18
N LEU A 112 -2.70 8.11 15.04
CA LEU A 112 -2.75 9.47 14.50
C LEU A 112 -3.54 10.44 15.40
N LEU A 113 -4.50 9.91 16.16
CA LEU A 113 -5.35 10.66 17.10
C LEU A 113 -4.76 10.78 18.51
N GLU A 114 -3.76 9.96 18.87
CA GLU A 114 -3.15 9.99 20.21
C GLU A 114 -2.58 11.35 20.64
N PRO A 115 -2.02 12.20 19.75
CA PRO A 115 -1.68 13.57 20.13
C PRO A 115 -2.97 14.34 20.44
N PRO A 116 -3.24 14.76 21.69
CA PRO A 116 -4.54 15.31 22.12
C PRO A 116 -4.92 16.65 21.47
N ARG A 117 -4.04 17.19 20.60
CA ARG A 117 -4.18 18.47 19.90
C ARG A 117 -3.87 18.36 18.41
N ALA A 118 -3.82 17.15 17.84
CA ALA A 118 -3.63 17.01 16.40
C ALA A 118 -4.81 17.65 15.67
N SER A 119 -4.55 18.73 14.93
CA SER A 119 -5.59 19.33 14.09
C SER A 119 -5.82 18.45 12.85
N ASN A 120 -7.01 18.54 12.23
CA ASN A 120 -7.26 17.93 10.92
C ASN A 120 -6.22 18.35 9.88
N TYR A 121 -5.70 19.58 9.98
CA TYR A 121 -4.63 20.04 9.11
C TYR A 121 -3.33 19.24 9.31
N ASP A 122 -2.91 19.05 10.56
CA ASP A 122 -1.69 18.30 10.89
C ASP A 122 -1.82 16.83 10.51
N MET A 123 -2.98 16.21 10.80
CA MET A 123 -3.28 14.84 10.40
C MET A 123 -3.25 14.67 8.88
N LYS A 124 -3.91 15.55 8.13
CA LYS A 124 -3.87 15.54 6.65
C LYS A 124 -2.44 15.72 6.13
N ARG A 125 -1.62 16.56 6.77
CA ARG A 125 -0.21 16.76 6.38
C ARG A 125 0.61 15.49 6.61
N THR A 126 0.46 14.84 7.75
CA THR A 126 1.12 13.57 8.06
C THR A 126 0.73 12.49 7.06
N LEU A 127 -0.57 12.35 6.75
CA LEU A 127 -1.04 11.39 5.74
C LEU A 127 -0.46 11.67 4.36
N ARG A 128 -0.49 12.93 3.89
CA ARG A 128 0.09 13.29 2.59
C ARG A 128 1.57 12.96 2.53
N SER A 129 2.32 13.19 3.61
CA SER A 129 3.73 12.82 3.69
C SER A 129 3.92 11.30 3.62
N ALA A 130 3.11 10.54 4.36
CA ALA A 130 3.15 9.08 4.33
C ALA A 130 2.82 8.50 2.95
N LEU A 131 1.95 9.16 2.19
CA LEU A 131 1.59 8.76 0.82
C LEU A 131 2.65 9.15 -0.21
N ALA A 132 3.22 10.35 -0.09
CA ALA A 132 4.16 10.89 -1.07
C ALA A 132 5.45 10.08 -1.15
N THR A 133 5.97 9.61 -0.02
CA THR A 133 7.25 8.88 0.01
C THR A 133 7.20 7.59 -0.82
N PRO A 134 6.29 6.63 -0.59
CA PRO A 134 6.16 5.42 -1.42
C PRO A 134 5.83 5.73 -2.88
N LEU A 135 4.91 6.67 -3.13
CA LEU A 135 4.51 7.03 -4.50
C LEU A 135 5.68 7.61 -5.33
N SER A 136 6.57 8.35 -4.69
CA SER A 136 7.77 8.90 -5.34
C SER A 136 8.88 7.86 -5.52
N ALA A 137 9.05 6.96 -4.55
CA ALA A 137 10.11 5.97 -4.57
C ALA A 137 9.80 4.80 -5.51
N CYS A 138 8.58 4.26 -5.44
CA CYS A 138 8.14 3.09 -6.19
C CYS A 138 6.85 3.38 -6.99
N PRO A 139 6.87 4.26 -8.00
CA PRO A 139 5.65 4.74 -8.68
C PRO A 139 4.86 3.65 -9.41
N GLN A 140 5.48 2.50 -9.69
CA GLN A 140 4.82 1.42 -10.43
C GLN A 140 3.83 0.63 -9.59
N ARG A 141 4.09 0.42 -8.30
CA ARG A 141 3.22 -0.37 -7.41
C ARG A 141 3.57 -0.10 -5.95
N ASN A 142 2.54 0.22 -5.16
CA ASN A 142 2.62 0.43 -3.72
C ASN A 142 1.39 -0.17 -3.04
N LEU A 143 1.52 -0.48 -1.76
CA LEU A 143 0.40 -0.86 -0.89
C LEU A 143 0.31 0.11 0.28
N PHE A 144 -0.87 0.66 0.48
CA PHE A 144 -1.19 1.47 1.65
C PHE A 144 -2.15 0.68 2.54
N VAL A 145 -1.74 0.44 3.79
CA VAL A 145 -2.55 -0.22 4.80
C VAL A 145 -3.05 0.83 5.77
N LEU A 146 -4.37 1.02 5.82
CA LEU A 146 -5.06 2.00 6.65
C LEU A 146 -5.77 1.25 7.78
N ASP A 147 -5.20 1.29 8.98
CA ASP A 147 -5.76 0.60 10.15
C ASP A 147 -6.63 1.53 10.99
N ASN A 148 -7.53 0.89 11.75
CA ASN A 148 -8.34 1.56 12.76
C ASN A 148 -9.12 2.76 12.21
N VAL A 149 -9.57 2.70 10.96
CA VAL A 149 -10.37 3.77 10.32
C VAL A 149 -11.61 4.11 11.16
N GLN A 150 -12.17 3.12 11.86
CA GLN A 150 -13.28 3.28 12.80
C GLN A 150 -12.98 4.17 14.03
N ALA A 151 -11.71 4.47 14.30
CA ALA A 151 -11.33 5.39 15.38
C ALA A 151 -11.64 6.86 15.03
N LEU A 152 -11.84 7.17 13.76
CA LEU A 152 -12.21 8.52 13.31
C LEU A 152 -13.63 8.86 13.74
N ASP A 153 -13.77 9.90 14.57
CA ASP A 153 -15.03 10.53 14.92
C ASP A 153 -15.52 11.50 13.82
N GLU A 154 -16.73 12.02 13.95
CA GLU A 154 -17.31 12.97 12.99
C GLU A 154 -16.42 14.20 12.73
N ALA A 155 -15.70 14.66 13.76
CA ALA A 155 -14.80 15.80 13.65
C ALA A 155 -13.53 15.50 12.85
N SER A 156 -13.05 14.26 12.89
CA SER A 156 -11.82 13.80 12.21
C SER A 156 -12.07 13.08 10.88
N LEU A 157 -13.31 12.69 10.55
CA LEU A 157 -13.68 12.15 9.23
C LEU A 157 -13.13 12.93 8.02
N PRO A 158 -13.08 14.28 8.02
CA PRO A 158 -12.51 15.04 6.90
C PRO A 158 -11.06 14.67 6.58
N VAL A 159 -10.32 14.06 7.50
CA VAL A 159 -8.95 13.57 7.27
C VAL A 159 -8.89 12.59 6.09
N LEU A 160 -9.96 11.83 5.83
CA LEU A 160 -10.06 10.90 4.70
C LEU A 160 -10.09 11.58 3.32
N ASP A 161 -10.35 12.89 3.25
CA ASP A 161 -10.33 13.66 2.00
C ASP A 161 -8.99 13.53 1.26
N VAL A 162 -7.89 13.24 1.98
CA VAL A 162 -6.57 13.00 1.38
C VAL A 162 -6.61 11.88 0.34
N PHE A 163 -7.47 10.87 0.55
CA PHE A 163 -7.67 9.76 -0.38
C PHE A 163 -8.78 10.04 -1.38
N LEU A 164 -9.81 10.79 -0.99
CA LEU A 164 -11.01 11.02 -1.81
C LEU A 164 -10.83 12.13 -2.86
N ASP A 165 -10.01 13.14 -2.59
CA ASP A 165 -9.76 14.25 -3.53
C ASP A 165 -9.07 13.79 -4.83
N PRO A 166 -8.07 12.87 -4.80
CA PRO A 166 -7.48 12.30 -6.02
C PRO A 166 -8.34 11.23 -6.70
N LEU A 167 -9.30 10.62 -6.00
CA LEU A 167 -10.10 9.48 -6.47
C LEU A 167 -11.34 9.84 -7.30
N ASN A 168 -11.36 11.06 -7.84
CA ASN A 168 -12.52 11.82 -8.33
C ASN A 168 -13.35 12.39 -7.18
N GLY A 169 -13.50 13.72 -7.14
CA GLY A 169 -14.27 14.50 -6.16
C GLY A 169 -15.78 14.22 -6.10
N LYS A 170 -16.21 12.96 -6.16
CA LYS A 170 -17.51 12.51 -5.67
C LYS A 170 -17.34 12.17 -4.20
N ARG A 171 -17.43 13.20 -3.36
CA ARG A 171 -17.73 13.03 -1.93
C ARG A 171 -18.91 12.08 -1.82
N ALA A 172 -18.83 11.09 -0.93
CA ALA A 172 -20.00 10.30 -0.57
C ALA A 172 -21.09 11.27 -0.10
N GLN A 173 -22.21 11.33 -0.82
CA GLN A 173 -23.38 12.02 -0.32
C GLN A 173 -23.90 11.19 0.85
N PHE A 174 -23.61 11.62 2.07
CA PHE A 174 -24.31 11.09 3.24
C PHE A 174 -25.80 11.36 3.00
N GLN A 175 -26.60 10.30 3.00
CA GLN A 175 -28.04 10.35 2.78
C GLN A 175 -28.67 11.33 3.77
N GLN A 176 -29.50 12.24 3.24
CA GLN A 176 -30.40 13.09 4.03
C GLN A 176 -31.58 12.27 4.54
#